data_AF-A0A4U5WFI8-F1
#
_entry.id   AF-A0A4U5WFI8-F1
#
_cell.length_a   1.000
_cell.length_b   1.000
_cell.length_c   1.000
_cell.angle_alpha   90.00
_cell.angle_beta   90.00
_cell.angle_gamma   90.00
#
_symmetry.space_group_name_H-M   'P 1'
#
loop_
_entity.id
_entity.type
_entity.pdbx_description
1 polymer ?
#
loop_
_entity_poly.entity_id
_entity_poly.type
_entity_poly.pdbx_seq_one_letter_code
_entity_poly.pdbx_strand_id
1 'polypeptide(L)'
;MPGPTLPRHPDRTDVPRRSDADSARRVTQKVLVTIVIGGVVYVLTNVLLPEDDGPWQLVLSVLCGGAVLLTQFMISFAHQLTDLKYVVEKRFADIGEATKLFNEVEKLRGDGVPRLAEHATKVVSTGPDILHDFAHEEINRLAAQMEDLTNLSAETPGENHDWLMTLTKCTRSSIDAISTTVVDDGFWSTEPASRYLTAQREAILERHITVRRLFIVKERGERAALAPICEEQRLMGIEVRVVALDQLPAHLRRGKMIDFIVFDGALSYEIHADQLSVNSSTTVNARADLVQPLIRRFDQLWDAAREQQSPNGRPDPDGLRTLTNGPDPAGA
;
A
#
# COMPACT_ATOMS: atom_id res chain seq x y z
N MET A 1 6.27 39.69 -49.12
CA MET A 1 5.14 40.15 -48.28
C MET A 1 4.42 38.90 -47.75
N PRO A 2 4.24 38.68 -46.45
CA PRO A 2 5.09 38.91 -45.28
C PRO A 2 5.65 37.57 -44.70
N GLY A 3 6.70 37.65 -43.86
CA GLY A 3 7.38 36.49 -43.27
C GLY A 3 6.70 35.92 -42.01
N PRO A 4 7.16 34.76 -41.50
CA PRO A 4 6.59 34.15 -40.30
C PRO A 4 7.02 34.90 -39.04
N THR A 5 6.04 35.42 -38.33
CA THR A 5 6.13 36.11 -37.05
C THR A 5 6.45 35.12 -35.92
N LEU A 6 7.61 35.33 -35.27
CA LEU A 6 7.97 34.67 -34.00
C LEU A 6 7.00 35.08 -32.88
N PRO A 7 6.47 34.13 -32.09
CA PRO A 7 5.81 34.46 -30.84
C PRO A 7 6.85 34.88 -29.80
N ARG A 8 6.70 36.10 -29.30
CA ARG A 8 7.49 36.68 -28.20
C ARG A 8 7.25 35.91 -26.89
N HIS A 9 8.35 35.66 -26.20
CA HIS A 9 8.50 35.25 -24.81
C HIS A 9 7.47 35.93 -23.88
N PRO A 10 6.75 35.20 -23.01
CA PRO A 10 6.24 35.81 -21.79
C PRO A 10 7.42 35.98 -20.83
N ASP A 11 7.82 37.24 -20.63
CA ASP A 11 8.70 37.66 -19.54
C ASP A 11 7.94 37.43 -18.23
N ARG A 12 8.42 36.46 -17.45
CA ARG A 12 7.86 36.05 -16.18
C ARG A 12 8.64 36.78 -15.08
N THR A 13 8.43 38.08 -14.98
CA THR A 13 8.97 38.90 -13.89
C THR A 13 7.93 39.92 -13.41
N ASP A 14 6.81 39.42 -12.89
CA ASP A 14 5.92 40.27 -12.10
C ASP A 14 5.59 39.63 -10.75
N VAL A 15 5.82 40.45 -9.72
CA VAL A 15 5.70 40.27 -8.25
C VAL A 15 6.98 39.75 -7.55
N PRO A 16 7.64 40.57 -6.69
CA PRO A 16 7.05 41.56 -5.79
C PRO A 16 7.67 42.97 -5.88
N ARG A 17 7.01 43.90 -6.56
CA ARG A 17 7.33 45.35 -6.44
C ARG A 17 6.56 46.03 -5.30
N ARG A 18 5.66 45.30 -4.63
CA ARG A 18 4.77 45.82 -3.57
C ARG A 18 5.44 45.81 -2.18
N SER A 19 6.36 44.87 -1.91
CA SER A 19 7.06 44.76 -0.63
C SER A 19 8.08 45.87 -0.39
N ASP A 20 8.78 46.30 -1.45
CA ASP A 20 9.82 47.33 -1.34
C ASP A 20 9.22 48.72 -1.12
N ALA A 21 8.09 49.01 -1.76
CA ALA A 21 7.35 50.25 -1.56
C ALA A 21 6.77 50.35 -0.14
N ASP A 22 6.24 49.24 0.40
CA ASP A 22 5.68 49.21 1.75
C ASP A 22 6.77 49.25 2.85
N SER A 23 7.92 48.59 2.62
CA SER A 23 9.08 48.69 3.50
C SER A 23 9.69 50.09 3.48
N ALA A 24 9.89 50.67 2.30
CA ALA A 24 10.35 52.04 2.15
C ALA A 24 9.39 53.02 2.84
N ARG A 25 8.08 52.86 2.65
CA ARG A 25 7.06 53.69 3.31
C ARG A 25 7.09 53.57 4.83
N ARG A 26 7.30 52.37 5.38
CA ARG A 26 7.43 52.16 6.84
C ARG A 26 8.72 52.75 7.40
N VAL A 27 9.83 52.65 6.68
CA VAL A 27 11.11 53.27 7.08
C VAL A 27 11.00 54.79 7.04
N THR A 28 10.44 55.34 5.96
CA THR A 28 10.19 56.79 5.83
C THR A 28 9.22 57.28 6.90
N GLN A 29 8.19 56.51 7.25
CA GLN A 29 7.26 56.86 8.33
C GLN A 29 7.95 56.84 9.70
N LYS A 30 8.81 55.84 9.98
CA LYS A 30 9.58 55.78 11.23
C LYS A 30 10.54 56.98 11.34
N VAL A 31 11.26 57.30 10.27
CA VAL A 31 12.17 58.46 10.23
C VAL A 31 11.39 59.77 10.43
N LEU A 32 10.24 59.92 9.78
CA LEU A 32 9.41 61.11 9.88
C LEU A 32 8.84 61.30 11.29
N VAL A 33 8.40 60.23 11.95
CA VAL A 33 7.94 60.28 13.35
C VAL A 33 9.08 60.72 14.28
N THR A 34 10.30 60.23 14.08
CA THR A 34 11.45 60.62 14.90
C THR A 34 11.85 62.09 14.69
N ILE A 35 11.78 62.59 13.45
CA ILE A 35 12.00 64.01 13.12
C ILE A 35 10.93 64.89 13.77
N VAL A 36 9.66 64.48 13.71
CA VAL A 36 8.54 65.23 14.30
C VAL A 36 8.66 65.29 15.82
N ILE A 37 8.96 64.18 16.48
CA ILE A 37 9.13 64.14 17.94
C ILE A 37 10.35 64.96 18.38
N GLY A 38 11.48 64.82 17.68
CA GLY A 38 12.67 65.64 17.95
C GLY A 38 12.42 67.13 17.75
N GLY A 39 11.68 67.51 16.70
CA GLY A 39 11.27 68.88 16.43
C GLY A 39 10.31 69.45 17.48
N VAL A 40 9.33 68.66 17.93
CA VAL A 40 8.39 69.06 18.98
C VAL A 40 9.11 69.26 20.31
N VAL A 41 10.05 68.38 20.67
CA VAL A 41 10.86 68.53 21.89
C VAL A 41 11.76 69.76 21.80
N TYR A 42 12.39 70.01 20.65
CA TYR A 42 13.21 71.21 20.44
C TYR A 42 12.39 72.50 20.57
N VAL A 43 11.21 72.55 19.93
CA VAL A 43 10.32 73.72 19.98
C VAL A 43 9.77 73.92 21.39
N LEU A 44 9.34 72.86 22.09
CA LEU A 44 8.89 72.99 23.49
C LEU A 44 10.02 73.49 24.39
N THR A 45 11.24 72.97 24.21
CA THR A 45 12.40 73.37 25.02
C THR A 45 12.76 74.84 24.77
N ASN A 46 12.66 75.31 23.52
CA ASN A 46 12.98 76.68 23.14
C ASN A 46 11.87 77.70 23.48
N VAL A 47 10.61 77.26 23.59
CA VAL A 47 9.46 78.14 23.87
C VAL A 47 9.15 78.21 25.37
N LEU A 48 9.38 77.14 26.15
CA LEU A 48 9.10 77.13 27.59
C LEU A 48 10.26 77.61 28.47
N LEU A 49 11.48 77.70 27.95
CA LEU A 49 12.66 78.15 28.72
C LEU A 49 13.36 79.33 28.01
N PRO A 50 12.80 80.55 28.05
CA PRO A 50 13.52 81.73 27.61
C PRO A 50 14.40 82.27 28.75
N GLU A 51 15.68 82.38 28.43
CA GLU A 51 16.78 83.12 29.09
C GLU A 51 17.87 82.33 29.86
N ASP A 52 19.07 82.57 29.33
CA ASP A 52 20.46 82.46 29.78
C ASP A 52 21.14 81.12 30.16
N ASP A 53 22.17 80.85 29.34
CA ASP A 53 23.34 79.98 29.47
C ASP A 53 23.25 78.47 29.18
N GLY A 54 23.52 78.14 27.90
CA GLY A 54 24.57 77.18 27.57
C GLY A 54 24.30 76.22 26.40
N PRO A 55 25.36 75.62 25.79
CA PRO A 55 25.27 74.63 24.71
C PRO A 55 24.54 73.30 25.09
N TRP A 56 24.01 73.20 26.31
CA TRP A 56 23.42 71.98 26.88
C TRP A 56 22.06 71.58 26.28
N GLN A 57 21.30 72.51 25.70
CA GLN A 57 20.03 72.20 25.04
C GLN A 57 20.21 71.32 23.78
N LEU A 58 21.29 71.54 23.03
CA LEU A 58 21.66 70.69 21.90
C LEU A 58 22.05 69.28 22.37
N VAL A 59 22.82 69.18 23.45
CA VAL A 59 23.22 67.88 24.04
C VAL A 59 22.00 67.08 24.50
N LEU A 60 21.03 67.74 25.13
CA LEU A 60 19.82 67.09 25.63
C LEU A 60 18.90 66.60 24.51
N SER A 61 18.75 67.37 23.42
CA SER A 61 17.93 66.96 22.28
C SER A 61 18.56 65.80 21.49
N VAL A 62 19.88 65.79 21.33
CA VAL A 62 20.62 64.68 20.71
C VAL A 62 20.52 63.42 21.57
N LEU A 63 20.63 63.54 22.90
CA LEU A 63 20.47 62.42 23.83
C LEU A 63 19.06 61.83 23.76
N CYS A 64 18.02 62.67 23.81
CA CYS A 64 16.63 62.24 23.70
C CYS A 64 16.33 61.60 22.34
N GLY A 65 16.83 62.18 21.24
CA GLY A 65 16.71 61.60 19.90
C GLY A 65 17.40 60.24 19.77
N GLY A 66 18.59 60.11 20.36
CA GLY A 66 19.33 58.84 20.43
C GLY A 66 18.60 57.75 21.21
N ALA A 67 18.00 58.09 22.36
CA ALA A 67 17.24 57.14 23.18
C ALA A 67 15.97 56.65 22.46
N VAL A 68 15.27 57.53 21.74
CA VAL A 68 14.10 57.16 20.92
C VAL A 68 14.51 56.24 19.77
N LEU A 69 15.60 56.54 19.07
CA LEU A 69 16.13 55.68 18.01
C LEU A 69 16.53 54.30 18.52
N LEU A 70 17.20 54.23 19.68
CA LEU A 70 17.58 52.97 20.31
C LEU A 70 16.35 52.13 20.69
N THR A 71 15.33 52.77 21.22
CA THR A 71 14.06 52.11 21.58
C THR A 71 13.34 51.58 20.34
N GLN A 72 13.27 52.38 19.26
CA GLN A 72 12.69 51.95 17.99
C GLN A 72 13.47 50.79 17.36
N PHE A 73 14.80 50.86 17.41
CA PHE A 73 15.67 49.79 16.93
C PHE A 73 15.41 48.49 17.70
N MET A 74 15.33 48.57 19.03
CA MET A 74 15.11 47.39 19.87
C MET A 74 13.76 46.73 19.64
N ILE A 75 12.69 47.52 19.48
CA ILE A 75 11.36 47.00 19.15
C ILE A 75 11.37 46.37 17.75
N SER A 76 12.02 47.00 16.77
CA SER A 76 12.11 46.46 15.41
C SER A 76 12.89 45.15 15.36
N PHE A 77 13.97 45.05 16.14
CA PHE A 77 14.79 43.84 16.24
C PHE A 77 14.04 42.71 16.96
N ALA A 78 13.31 43.01 18.04
CA ALA A 78 12.50 42.02 18.75
C ALA A 78 11.42 41.40 17.85
N HIS A 79 10.76 42.22 17.01
CA HIS A 79 9.80 41.70 16.03
C HIS A 79 10.48 40.82 14.97
N GLN A 80 11.63 41.24 14.43
CA GLN A 80 12.38 40.43 13.46
C GLN A 80 12.85 39.10 14.04
N LEU A 81 13.29 39.07 15.30
CA LEU A 81 13.67 37.83 15.98
C LEU A 81 12.47 36.89 16.18
N THR A 82 11.29 37.44 16.45
CA THR A 82 10.07 36.63 16.65
C THR A 82 9.62 36.01 15.33
N ASP A 83 9.64 36.77 14.24
CA ASP A 83 9.33 36.26 12.89
C ASP A 83 10.34 35.20 12.44
N LEU A 84 11.63 35.42 12.70
CA LEU A 84 12.68 34.44 12.41
C LEU A 84 12.48 33.16 13.21
N LYS A 85 12.18 33.27 14.51
CA LYS A 85 11.91 32.12 15.38
C LYS A 85 10.72 31.31 14.86
N TYR A 86 9.65 31.98 14.44
CA TYR A 86 8.47 31.31 13.89
C TYR A 86 8.75 30.55 12.59
N VAL A 87 9.51 31.16 11.67
CA VAL A 87 9.92 30.49 10.42
C VAL A 87 10.81 29.28 10.71
N VAL A 88 11.73 29.42 11.68
CA VAL A 88 12.66 28.37 12.09
C VAL A 88 11.92 27.21 12.77
N GLU A 89 11.03 27.47 13.73
CA GLU A 89 10.20 26.44 14.38
C GLU A 89 9.33 25.70 13.36
N LYS A 90 8.71 26.40 12.41
CA LYS A 90 7.91 25.78 11.35
C LYS A 90 8.75 24.85 10.47
N ARG A 91 9.94 25.29 10.04
CA ARG A 91 10.86 24.47 9.23
C ARG A 91 11.38 23.26 10.01
N PHE A 92 11.65 23.40 11.31
CA PHE A 92 12.08 22.28 12.14
C PHE A 92 10.96 21.28 12.42
N ALA A 93 9.70 21.72 12.53
CA ALA A 93 8.54 20.82 12.62
C ALA A 93 8.40 19.98 11.34
N ASP A 94 8.48 20.62 10.16
CA ASP A 94 8.42 19.94 8.86
C ASP A 94 9.56 18.91 8.70
N ILE A 95 10.79 19.27 9.13
CA ILE A 95 11.95 18.36 9.11
C ILE A 95 11.81 17.23 10.12
N GLY A 96 11.26 17.49 11.31
CA GLY A 96 11.04 16.49 12.35
C GLY A 96 10.04 15.42 11.92
N GLU A 97 8.99 15.81 11.20
CA GLU A 97 8.01 14.90 10.62
C GLU A 97 8.60 14.04 9.51
N ALA A 98 9.35 14.66 8.57
CA ALA A 98 10.07 13.94 7.51
C ALA A 98 11.09 12.94 8.08
N THR A 99 11.80 13.32 9.15
CA THR A 99 12.77 12.44 9.84
C THR A 99 12.09 11.28 10.55
N LYS A 100 10.91 11.51 11.17
CA LYS A 100 10.12 10.46 11.80
C LYS A 100 9.60 9.46 10.77
N LEU A 101 9.06 9.95 9.65
CA LEU A 101 8.66 9.10 8.52
C LEU A 101 9.84 8.30 7.97
N PHE A 102 11.02 8.92 7.83
CA PHE A 102 12.22 8.23 7.36
C PHE A 102 12.67 7.11 8.31
N ASN A 103 12.67 7.35 9.63
CA ASN A 103 12.99 6.33 10.63
C ASN A 103 11.95 5.20 10.68
N GLU A 104 10.66 5.49 10.45
CA GLU A 104 9.63 4.45 10.33
C GLU A 104 9.76 3.66 9.02
N VAL A 105 10.18 4.32 7.92
CA VAL A 105 10.51 3.68 6.64
C VAL A 105 11.73 2.77 6.77
N GLU A 106 12.72 3.11 7.61
CA GLU A 106 13.88 2.24 7.88
C GLU A 106 13.48 0.91 8.55
N LYS A 107 12.32 0.86 9.22
CA LYS A 107 11.76 -0.41 9.74
C LYS A 107 11.24 -1.33 8.64
N LEU A 108 10.90 -0.79 7.47
CA LEU A 108 10.62 -1.59 6.28
C LEU A 108 11.95 -2.12 5.75
N ARG A 109 12.08 -3.45 5.64
CA ARG A 109 13.30 -4.05 5.10
C ARG A 109 13.45 -3.72 3.62
N GLY A 110 14.24 -2.70 3.28
CA GLY A 110 14.72 -2.45 1.92
C GLY A 110 14.63 -0.99 1.46
N ASP A 111 15.00 -0.77 0.20
CA ASP A 111 15.01 0.53 -0.48
C ASP A 111 13.69 0.84 -1.23
N GLY A 112 12.63 0.09 -0.93
CA GLY A 112 11.38 0.11 -1.70
C GLY A 112 10.66 1.46 -1.69
N VAL A 113 10.52 2.11 -0.52
CA VAL A 113 9.86 3.42 -0.41
C VAL A 113 10.69 4.53 -1.07
N PRO A 114 12.02 4.66 -0.81
CA PRO A 114 12.86 5.59 -1.56
C PRO A 114 12.79 5.40 -3.08
N ARG A 115 12.87 4.15 -3.56
CA ARG A 115 12.77 3.84 -5.00
C ARG A 115 11.42 4.20 -5.58
N LEU A 116 10.33 3.93 -4.87
CA LEU A 116 8.99 4.32 -5.29
C LEU A 116 8.87 5.84 -5.43
N ALA A 117 9.34 6.59 -4.43
CA ALA A 117 9.30 8.05 -4.45
C ALA A 117 10.14 8.64 -5.61
N GLU A 118 11.35 8.12 -5.83
CA GLU A 118 12.23 8.54 -6.92
C GLU A 118 11.57 8.30 -8.30
N HIS A 119 11.06 7.09 -8.52
CA HIS A 119 10.47 6.73 -9.82
C HIS A 119 9.13 7.42 -10.06
N ALA A 120 8.28 7.56 -9.04
CA ALA A 120 7.04 8.33 -9.14
C ALA A 120 7.32 9.78 -9.52
N THR A 121 8.31 10.43 -8.89
CA THR A 121 8.70 11.81 -9.21
C THR A 121 9.20 11.92 -10.65
N LYS A 122 9.94 10.93 -11.14
CA LYS A 122 10.41 10.89 -12.53
C LYS A 122 9.25 10.73 -13.52
N VAL A 123 8.27 9.89 -13.21
CA VAL A 123 7.05 9.74 -14.03
C VAL A 123 6.28 11.06 -14.08
N VAL A 124 6.11 11.74 -12.94
CA VAL A 124 5.45 13.04 -12.83
C VAL A 124 6.20 14.17 -13.54
N SER A 125 7.54 14.06 -13.67
CA SER A 125 8.36 15.11 -14.26
C SER A 125 8.61 14.95 -15.77
N THR A 126 8.36 13.76 -16.35
CA THR A 126 8.78 13.44 -17.73
C THR A 126 7.71 12.73 -18.56
N GLY A 127 6.70 12.12 -17.92
CA GLY A 127 5.60 11.45 -18.63
C GLY A 127 4.58 12.43 -19.22
N PRO A 128 3.66 11.94 -20.08
CA PRO A 128 2.43 12.65 -20.41
C PRO A 128 1.46 12.65 -19.22
N ASP A 129 0.51 13.59 -19.22
CA ASP A 129 -0.45 13.82 -18.11
C ASP A 129 -1.17 12.54 -17.63
N ILE A 130 -1.61 11.68 -18.55
CA ILE A 130 -2.27 10.41 -18.21
C ILE A 130 -1.38 9.48 -17.37
N LEU A 131 -0.06 9.49 -17.55
CA LEU A 131 0.85 8.70 -16.72
C LEU A 131 1.05 9.33 -15.34
N HIS A 132 0.88 10.64 -15.20
CA HIS A 132 0.90 11.30 -13.90
C HIS A 132 -0.32 10.88 -13.07
N ASP A 133 -1.51 10.97 -13.68
CA ASP A 133 -2.77 10.56 -13.05
C ASP A 133 -2.74 9.08 -12.69
N PHE A 134 -2.31 8.23 -13.63
CA PHE A 134 -2.17 6.80 -13.37
C PHE A 134 -1.20 6.50 -12.22
N ALA A 135 -0.01 7.12 -12.19
CA ALA A 135 0.95 6.92 -11.11
C ALA A 135 0.40 7.36 -9.75
N HIS A 136 -0.41 8.42 -9.71
CA HIS A 136 -1.05 8.90 -8.50
C HIS A 136 -2.09 7.89 -7.98
N GLU A 137 -2.96 7.38 -8.85
CA GLU A 137 -3.91 6.33 -8.51
C GLU A 137 -3.22 5.06 -8.00
N GLU A 138 -2.10 4.69 -8.62
CA GLU A 138 -1.29 3.53 -8.26
C GLU A 138 -0.71 3.65 -6.83
N ILE A 139 -0.19 4.83 -6.48
CA ILE A 139 0.32 5.13 -5.14
C ILE A 139 -0.81 5.11 -4.12
N ASN A 140 -1.95 5.73 -4.45
CA ASN A 140 -3.12 5.75 -3.57
C ASN A 140 -3.64 4.33 -3.32
N ARG A 141 -3.66 3.48 -4.36
CA ARG A 141 -4.05 2.07 -4.22
C ARG A 141 -3.10 1.30 -3.30
N LEU A 142 -1.78 1.49 -3.45
CA LEU A 142 -0.81 0.86 -2.55
C LEU A 142 -0.96 1.35 -1.10
N ALA A 143 -1.19 2.65 -0.90
CA ALA A 143 -1.43 3.20 0.42
C ALA A 143 -2.69 2.61 1.08
N ALA A 144 -3.81 2.60 0.35
CA ALA A 144 -5.06 2.00 0.82
C ALA A 144 -4.89 0.51 1.15
N GLN A 145 -4.17 -0.24 0.31
CA GLN A 145 -3.88 -1.64 0.59
C GLN A 145 -3.03 -1.81 1.86
N MET A 146 -2.05 -0.94 2.10
CA MET A 146 -1.25 -1.00 3.34
C MET A 146 -2.10 -0.66 4.57
N GLU A 147 -3.01 0.31 4.45
CA GLU A 147 -4.00 0.63 5.50
C GLU A 147 -4.88 -0.57 5.82
N ASP A 148 -5.41 -1.26 4.80
CA ASP A 148 -6.17 -2.49 4.96
C ASP A 148 -5.37 -3.58 5.71
N LEU A 149 -4.11 -3.78 5.32
CA LEU A 149 -3.23 -4.73 6.00
C LEU A 149 -2.94 -4.38 7.46
N THR A 150 -3.09 -3.12 7.89
CA THR A 150 -3.04 -2.78 9.33
C THR A 150 -4.19 -3.41 10.11
N ASN A 151 -5.33 -3.64 9.45
CA ASN A 151 -6.48 -4.39 9.97
C ASN A 151 -6.34 -5.91 9.78
N LEU A 152 -5.17 -6.39 9.38
CA LEU A 152 -4.86 -7.79 9.10
C LEU A 152 -5.75 -8.39 8.00
N SER A 153 -6.27 -7.59 7.09
CA SER A 153 -7.18 -8.04 6.03
C SER A 153 -7.12 -7.11 4.83
N ALA A 154 -7.14 -7.63 3.61
CA ALA A 154 -7.34 -6.81 2.41
C ALA A 154 -8.22 -7.56 1.41
N GLU A 155 -9.05 -6.83 0.67
CA GLU A 155 -9.95 -7.39 -0.34
C GLU A 155 -9.77 -6.66 -1.66
N THR A 156 -9.86 -7.40 -2.76
CA THR A 156 -9.83 -6.86 -4.11
C THR A 156 -10.92 -7.51 -4.95
N PRO A 157 -11.57 -6.75 -5.86
CA PRO A 157 -12.46 -7.33 -6.85
C PRO A 157 -11.72 -8.32 -7.76
N GLY A 158 -12.41 -9.39 -8.14
CA GLY A 158 -11.92 -10.45 -9.02
C GLY A 158 -10.80 -11.31 -8.41
N GLU A 159 -10.18 -12.11 -9.26
CA GLU A 159 -9.02 -12.94 -8.92
C GLU A 159 -7.73 -12.11 -8.90
N ASN A 160 -6.94 -12.23 -7.83
CA ASN A 160 -5.65 -11.55 -7.73
C ASN A 160 -4.47 -12.52 -7.70
N HIS A 161 -4.04 -12.92 -8.91
CA HIS A 161 -2.89 -13.79 -9.12
C HIS A 161 -1.56 -13.17 -8.64
N ASP A 162 -1.43 -11.85 -8.62
CA ASP A 162 -0.19 -11.19 -8.17
C ASP A 162 -0.01 -11.32 -6.66
N TRP A 163 -1.10 -11.25 -5.90
CA TRP A 163 -1.09 -11.56 -4.46
C TRP A 163 -0.75 -13.03 -4.22
N LEU A 164 -1.38 -13.95 -4.96
CA LEU A 164 -1.05 -15.38 -4.89
C LEU A 164 0.45 -15.64 -5.10
N MET A 165 1.05 -14.98 -6.11
CA MET A 165 2.48 -15.13 -6.41
C MET A 165 3.35 -14.55 -5.31
N THR A 166 3.02 -13.33 -4.86
CA THR A 166 3.81 -12.61 -3.85
C THR A 166 3.79 -13.36 -2.52
N LEU A 167 2.62 -13.84 -2.09
CA LEU A 167 2.48 -14.62 -0.85
C LEU A 167 3.28 -15.93 -0.91
N THR A 168 3.24 -16.63 -2.04
CA THR A 168 4.05 -17.86 -2.25
C THR A 168 5.55 -17.60 -2.11
N LYS A 169 6.03 -16.45 -2.60
CA LYS A 169 7.43 -16.04 -2.44
C LYS A 169 7.78 -15.66 -1.00
N CYS A 170 6.84 -15.06 -0.26
CA CYS A 170 7.03 -14.67 1.13
C CYS A 170 6.93 -15.83 2.13
N THR A 171 6.37 -16.97 1.72
CA THR A 171 6.12 -18.13 2.58
C THR A 171 7.42 -18.75 3.09
N ARG A 172 7.41 -19.16 4.37
CA ARG A 172 8.62 -19.63 5.07
C ARG A 172 8.56 -21.08 5.52
N SER A 173 7.38 -21.65 5.70
CA SER A 173 7.18 -22.93 6.36
C SER A 173 6.18 -23.82 5.64
N SER A 174 4.99 -23.33 5.31
CA SER A 174 3.96 -24.18 4.70
C SER A 174 2.94 -23.45 3.83
N ILE A 175 2.40 -24.19 2.86
CA ILE A 175 1.24 -23.81 2.06
C ILE A 175 0.23 -24.95 2.08
N ASP A 176 -0.99 -24.66 2.52
CA ASP A 176 -2.10 -25.61 2.52
C ASP A 176 -3.23 -25.07 1.64
N ALA A 177 -3.52 -25.73 0.51
CA ALA A 177 -4.44 -25.22 -0.51
C ALA A 177 -5.61 -26.16 -0.77
N ILE A 178 -6.83 -25.62 -0.81
CA ILE A 178 -8.03 -26.28 -1.31
C ILE A 178 -8.38 -25.75 -2.71
N SER A 179 -8.63 -26.69 -3.62
CA SER A 179 -9.01 -26.45 -5.01
C SER A 179 -10.29 -27.23 -5.35
N THR A 180 -11.37 -26.55 -5.70
CA THR A 180 -12.65 -27.17 -6.10
C THR A 180 -12.78 -27.26 -7.63
N THR A 181 -13.23 -28.41 -8.13
CA THR A 181 -13.29 -28.65 -9.59
C THR A 181 -14.29 -27.78 -10.35
N VAL A 182 -15.26 -27.16 -9.66
CA VAL A 182 -16.23 -26.26 -10.29
C VAL A 182 -15.58 -24.93 -10.68
N VAL A 183 -14.55 -24.51 -9.94
CA VAL A 183 -13.86 -23.24 -10.14
C VAL A 183 -12.58 -23.41 -10.97
N ASP A 184 -11.95 -24.59 -10.90
CA ASP A 184 -10.63 -24.85 -11.49
C ASP A 184 -10.65 -25.47 -12.90
N ASP A 185 -11.82 -25.68 -13.53
CA ASP A 185 -11.91 -26.29 -14.87
C ASP A 185 -11.30 -25.34 -15.91
N GLY A 186 -10.05 -25.63 -16.29
CA GLY A 186 -9.25 -24.83 -17.21
C GLY A 186 -8.14 -24.01 -16.55
N PHE A 187 -8.22 -23.65 -15.26
CA PHE A 187 -7.19 -22.83 -14.60
C PHE A 187 -5.80 -23.46 -14.69
N TRP A 188 -5.70 -24.75 -14.42
CA TRP A 188 -4.43 -25.50 -14.43
C TRP A 188 -3.73 -25.56 -15.79
N SER A 189 -4.43 -25.20 -16.88
CA SER A 189 -3.86 -25.08 -18.23
C SER A 189 -3.39 -23.66 -18.59
N THR A 190 -3.54 -22.70 -17.67
CA THR A 190 -3.25 -21.27 -17.92
C THR A 190 -1.83 -20.88 -17.52
N GLU A 191 -1.36 -19.75 -18.07
CA GLU A 191 -0.07 -19.16 -17.71
C GLU A 191 0.04 -18.78 -16.21
N PRO A 192 -0.97 -18.17 -15.55
CA PRO A 192 -0.94 -17.94 -14.11
C PRO A 192 -0.73 -19.21 -13.27
N ALA A 193 -1.37 -20.33 -13.64
CA ALA A 193 -1.19 -21.60 -12.94
C ALA A 193 0.24 -22.13 -13.07
N SER A 194 0.82 -22.06 -14.28
CA SER A 194 2.22 -22.44 -14.52
C SER A 194 3.20 -21.62 -13.67
N ARG A 195 3.01 -20.29 -13.61
CA ARG A 195 3.81 -19.39 -12.75
C ARG A 195 3.65 -19.73 -11.27
N TYR A 196 2.45 -20.05 -10.83
CA TYR A 196 2.19 -20.44 -9.45
C TYR A 196 2.92 -21.73 -9.07
N LEU A 197 2.76 -22.78 -9.88
CA LEU A 197 3.41 -24.07 -9.67
C LEU A 197 4.94 -23.93 -9.66
N THR A 198 5.49 -23.11 -10.55
CA THR A 198 6.92 -22.78 -10.56
C THR A 198 7.36 -22.12 -9.25
N ALA A 199 6.62 -21.11 -8.77
CA ALA A 199 6.92 -20.43 -7.51
C ALA A 199 6.84 -21.38 -6.29
N GLN A 200 5.88 -22.32 -6.28
CA GLN A 200 5.80 -23.35 -5.24
C GLN A 200 7.00 -24.29 -5.29
N ARG A 201 7.38 -24.75 -6.48
CA ARG A 201 8.55 -25.62 -6.67
C ARG A 201 9.84 -24.95 -6.21
N GLU A 202 10.06 -23.68 -6.58
CA GLU A 202 11.19 -22.89 -6.10
C GLU A 202 11.19 -22.80 -4.57
N ALA A 203 10.03 -22.53 -3.96
CA ALA A 203 9.91 -22.47 -2.51
C ALA A 203 10.25 -23.80 -1.83
N ILE A 204 9.81 -24.93 -2.39
CA ILE A 204 10.13 -26.27 -1.88
C ILE A 204 11.64 -26.54 -1.99
N LEU A 205 12.25 -26.21 -3.14
CA LEU A 205 13.66 -26.54 -3.39
C LEU A 205 14.64 -25.64 -2.62
N GLU A 206 14.36 -24.34 -2.55
CA GLU A 206 15.28 -23.36 -1.98
C GLU A 206 15.04 -23.11 -0.48
N ARG A 207 13.78 -23.20 -0.04
CA ARG A 207 13.37 -22.86 1.33
C ARG A 207 12.85 -24.05 2.11
N HIS A 208 12.73 -25.22 1.48
CA HIS A 208 12.26 -26.46 2.11
C HIS A 208 10.90 -26.33 2.79
N ILE A 209 10.00 -25.52 2.22
CA ILE A 209 8.63 -25.41 2.72
C ILE A 209 7.82 -26.65 2.36
N THR A 210 6.81 -26.96 3.17
CA THR A 210 5.85 -28.03 2.86
C THR A 210 4.67 -27.47 2.08
N VAL A 211 4.30 -28.10 0.97
CA VAL A 211 3.12 -27.71 0.19
C VAL A 211 2.15 -28.88 0.13
N ARG A 212 0.94 -28.70 0.69
CA ARG A 212 -0.16 -29.67 0.65
C ARG A 212 -1.30 -29.10 -0.18
N ARG A 213 -1.75 -29.84 -1.19
CA ARG A 213 -2.91 -29.48 -2.03
C ARG A 213 -3.99 -30.54 -1.97
N LEU A 214 -5.19 -30.10 -1.62
CA LEU A 214 -6.38 -30.92 -1.59
C LEU A 214 -7.32 -30.51 -2.73
N PHE A 215 -7.54 -31.42 -3.67
CA PHE A 215 -8.60 -31.27 -4.67
C PHE A 215 -9.91 -31.84 -4.16
N ILE A 216 -11.00 -31.12 -4.44
CA ILE A 216 -12.34 -31.53 -4.04
C ILE A 216 -13.22 -31.69 -5.28
N VAL A 217 -13.68 -32.92 -5.48
CA VAL A 217 -14.62 -33.30 -6.54
C VAL A 217 -16.00 -33.57 -5.97
N LYS A 218 -17.05 -33.41 -6.79
CA LYS A 218 -18.42 -33.72 -6.35
C LYS A 218 -18.60 -35.23 -6.17
N GLU A 219 -18.15 -35.97 -7.17
CA GLU A 219 -18.37 -37.42 -7.28
C GLU A 219 -17.07 -38.19 -7.42
N ARG A 220 -17.04 -39.44 -6.94
CA ARG A 220 -15.86 -40.31 -7.05
C ARG A 220 -15.34 -40.50 -8.48
N GLY A 221 -16.23 -40.44 -9.48
CA GLY A 221 -15.90 -40.63 -10.90
C GLY A 221 -15.04 -39.51 -11.47
N GLU A 222 -15.13 -38.29 -10.93
CA GLU A 222 -14.40 -37.11 -11.39
C GLU A 222 -12.90 -37.17 -11.02
N ARG A 223 -12.50 -38.04 -10.08
CA ARG A 223 -11.09 -38.18 -9.65
C ARG A 223 -10.16 -38.53 -10.80
N ALA A 224 -10.62 -39.35 -11.75
CA ALA A 224 -9.81 -39.79 -12.87
C ALA A 224 -9.39 -38.63 -13.77
N ALA A 225 -10.26 -37.61 -13.92
CA ALA A 225 -9.97 -36.42 -14.71
C ALA A 225 -8.83 -35.58 -14.11
N LEU A 226 -8.67 -35.61 -12.78
CA LEU A 226 -7.60 -34.89 -12.08
C LEU A 226 -6.28 -35.65 -12.04
N ALA A 227 -6.22 -36.91 -12.48
CA ALA A 227 -5.01 -37.72 -12.38
C ALA A 227 -3.78 -37.08 -13.04
N PRO A 228 -3.86 -36.49 -14.26
CA PRO A 228 -2.73 -35.81 -14.88
C PRO A 228 -2.25 -34.60 -14.07
N ILE A 229 -3.17 -33.75 -13.61
CA ILE A 229 -2.87 -32.56 -12.81
C ILE A 229 -2.23 -32.95 -11.47
N CYS A 230 -2.78 -33.97 -10.81
CA CYS A 230 -2.23 -34.45 -9.54
C CYS A 230 -0.82 -35.00 -9.72
N GLU A 231 -0.56 -35.72 -10.81
CA GLU A 231 0.76 -36.30 -11.07
C GLU A 231 1.80 -35.23 -11.37
N GLU A 232 1.46 -34.26 -12.21
CA GLU A 232 2.33 -33.11 -12.49
C GLU A 232 2.73 -32.40 -11.19
N GLN A 233 1.77 -32.12 -10.30
CA GLN A 233 2.05 -31.43 -9.05
C GLN A 233 2.88 -32.27 -8.07
N ARG A 234 2.65 -33.59 -8.00
CA ARG A 234 3.49 -34.50 -7.20
C ARG A 234 4.94 -34.51 -7.69
N LEU A 235 5.16 -34.48 -9.00
CA LEU A 235 6.51 -34.40 -9.58
C LEU A 235 7.24 -33.10 -9.21
N MET A 236 6.51 -32.05 -8.84
CA MET A 236 7.07 -30.79 -8.32
C MET A 236 7.33 -30.81 -6.81
N GLY A 237 7.07 -31.93 -6.13
CA GLY A 237 7.25 -32.08 -4.68
C GLY A 237 6.03 -31.65 -3.85
N ILE A 238 4.89 -31.38 -4.48
CA ILE A 238 3.65 -31.03 -3.78
C ILE A 238 2.99 -32.32 -3.27
N GLU A 239 2.58 -32.32 -2.02
CA GLU A 239 1.72 -33.38 -1.49
C GLU A 239 0.30 -33.18 -2.01
N VAL A 240 -0.19 -34.10 -2.82
CA VAL A 240 -1.52 -33.97 -3.45
C VAL A 240 -2.47 -35.06 -2.95
N ARG A 241 -3.65 -34.64 -2.49
CA ARG A 241 -4.78 -35.53 -2.19
C ARG A 241 -6.04 -35.08 -2.93
N VAL A 242 -6.92 -36.04 -3.18
CA VAL A 242 -8.23 -35.81 -3.79
C VAL A 242 -9.29 -36.39 -2.87
N VAL A 243 -10.32 -35.61 -2.58
CA VAL A 243 -11.49 -36.03 -1.79
C VAL A 243 -12.74 -35.88 -2.63
N ALA A 244 -13.64 -36.86 -2.51
CA ALA A 244 -14.94 -36.81 -3.18
C ALA A 244 -16.03 -36.53 -2.14
N LEU A 245 -16.87 -35.52 -2.41
CA LEU A 245 -17.89 -35.06 -1.46
C LEU A 245 -18.92 -36.14 -1.16
N ASP A 246 -19.33 -36.93 -2.16
CA ASP A 246 -20.24 -38.06 -2.03
C ASP A 246 -19.74 -39.15 -1.05
N GLN A 247 -18.43 -39.31 -0.93
CA GLN A 247 -17.76 -40.28 -0.06
C GLN A 247 -17.44 -39.75 1.34
N LEU A 248 -17.60 -38.46 1.59
CA LEU A 248 -17.33 -37.88 2.92
C LEU A 248 -18.44 -38.23 3.92
N PRO A 249 -18.15 -38.33 5.22
CA PRO A 249 -19.16 -38.33 6.26
C PRO A 249 -20.05 -37.07 6.19
N ALA A 250 -21.33 -37.21 6.55
CA ALA A 250 -22.31 -36.10 6.46
C ALA A 250 -21.88 -34.84 7.25
N HIS A 251 -21.15 -35.00 8.35
CA HIS A 251 -20.65 -33.86 9.12
C HIS A 251 -19.53 -33.09 8.40
N LEU A 252 -18.71 -33.76 7.57
CA LEU A 252 -17.67 -33.10 6.76
C LEU A 252 -18.24 -32.50 5.47
N ARG A 253 -19.37 -33.00 4.97
CA ARG A 253 -20.08 -32.37 3.84
C ARG A 253 -20.74 -31.04 4.20
N ARG A 254 -21.04 -30.81 5.48
CA ARG A 254 -21.65 -29.57 5.95
C ARG A 254 -20.59 -28.47 6.03
N GLY A 255 -20.77 -27.39 5.27
CA GLY A 255 -19.90 -26.22 5.24
C GLY A 255 -19.87 -25.56 3.87
N LYS A 256 -19.40 -24.32 3.80
CA LYS A 256 -19.10 -23.70 2.50
C LYS A 256 -17.86 -24.38 1.91
N MET A 257 -17.96 -24.79 0.66
CA MET A 257 -16.83 -25.27 -0.14
C MET A 257 -16.25 -24.04 -0.82
N ILE A 258 -15.27 -23.43 -0.17
CA ILE A 258 -14.55 -22.28 -0.70
C ILE A 258 -13.14 -22.69 -1.06
N ASP A 259 -12.63 -22.10 -2.15
CA ASP A 259 -11.23 -22.22 -2.50
C ASP A 259 -10.44 -21.25 -1.64
N PHE A 260 -9.49 -21.80 -0.91
CA PHE A 260 -8.62 -21.02 -0.06
C PHE A 260 -7.25 -21.66 0.05
N ILE A 261 -6.29 -20.82 0.45
CA ILE A 261 -4.91 -21.19 0.66
C ILE A 261 -4.48 -20.59 1.99
N VAL A 262 -3.88 -21.39 2.86
CA VAL A 262 -3.27 -20.93 4.10
C VAL A 262 -1.75 -20.95 3.95
N PHE A 263 -1.14 -19.81 4.18
CA PHE A 263 0.31 -19.61 4.21
C PHE A 263 0.80 -19.55 5.65
N ASP A 264 1.80 -20.37 5.97
CA ASP A 264 2.49 -20.43 7.28
C ASP A 264 1.56 -20.58 8.50
N GLY A 265 0.36 -21.13 8.30
CA GLY A 265 -0.66 -21.23 9.35
C GLY A 265 -1.14 -19.87 9.90
N ALA A 266 -0.87 -18.78 9.19
CA ALA A 266 -1.04 -17.43 9.70
C ALA A 266 -1.86 -16.51 8.78
N LEU A 267 -1.84 -16.74 7.46
CA LEU A 267 -2.53 -15.90 6.48
C LEU A 267 -3.36 -16.76 5.52
N SER A 268 -4.63 -16.43 5.34
CA SER A 268 -5.49 -16.99 4.31
C SER A 268 -5.48 -16.13 3.04
N TYR A 269 -5.56 -16.78 1.89
CA TYR A 269 -5.94 -16.24 0.59
C TYR A 269 -7.21 -16.96 0.17
N GLU A 270 -8.31 -16.24 -0.01
CA GLU A 270 -9.64 -16.79 -0.23
C GLU A 270 -10.19 -16.24 -1.54
N ILE A 271 -10.72 -17.13 -2.38
CA ILE A 271 -11.42 -16.75 -3.60
C ILE A 271 -12.92 -16.89 -3.33
N HIS A 272 -13.65 -15.80 -3.53
CA HIS A 272 -15.09 -15.77 -3.35
C HIS A 272 -15.80 -15.74 -4.70
N ALA A 273 -16.54 -16.80 -5.00
CA ALA A 273 -17.38 -16.87 -6.19
C ALA A 273 -18.79 -16.28 -5.92
N ASP A 274 -19.37 -15.67 -6.95
CA ASP A 274 -20.76 -15.20 -6.93
C ASP A 274 -21.77 -16.36 -7.07
N GLN A 275 -23.06 -16.04 -7.16
CA GLN A 275 -24.12 -17.04 -7.30
C GLN A 275 -24.04 -17.85 -8.62
N LEU A 276 -23.31 -17.35 -9.61
CA LEU A 276 -23.07 -18.00 -10.90
C LEU A 276 -21.75 -18.78 -10.91
N SER A 277 -21.09 -18.91 -9.75
CA SER A 277 -19.76 -19.52 -9.61
C SER A 277 -18.66 -18.79 -10.37
N VAL A 278 -18.82 -17.48 -10.62
CA VAL A 278 -17.77 -16.62 -11.19
C VAL A 278 -17.01 -15.96 -10.06
N ASN A 279 -15.68 -16.00 -10.12
CA ASN A 279 -14.83 -15.40 -9.09
C ASN A 279 -15.03 -13.88 -9.02
N SER A 280 -15.53 -13.42 -7.87
CA SER A 280 -16.06 -12.08 -7.65
C SER A 280 -15.12 -11.20 -6.83
N SER A 281 -14.42 -11.79 -5.85
CA SER A 281 -13.39 -11.11 -5.07
C SER A 281 -12.34 -12.07 -4.54
N THR A 282 -11.19 -11.51 -4.22
CA THR A 282 -10.09 -12.17 -3.52
C THR A 282 -9.85 -11.46 -2.21
N THR A 283 -9.77 -12.21 -1.12
CA THR A 283 -9.49 -11.69 0.21
C THR A 283 -8.22 -12.32 0.77
N VAL A 284 -7.38 -11.50 1.40
CA VAL A 284 -6.31 -11.97 2.27
C VAL A 284 -6.65 -11.63 3.71
N ASN A 285 -6.46 -12.58 4.64
CA ASN A 285 -6.76 -12.36 6.05
C ASN A 285 -5.71 -12.99 6.96
N ALA A 286 -5.26 -12.28 7.98
CA ALA A 286 -4.33 -12.77 9.00
C ALA A 286 -4.93 -12.76 10.42
N ARG A 287 -6.25 -12.50 10.55
CA ARG A 287 -6.93 -12.57 11.85
C ARG A 287 -7.12 -14.03 12.26
N ALA A 288 -6.61 -14.38 13.44
CA ALA A 288 -6.58 -15.75 13.91
C ALA A 288 -7.98 -16.39 14.03
N ASP A 289 -9.01 -15.63 14.40
CA ASP A 289 -10.39 -16.11 14.51
C ASP A 289 -10.98 -16.55 13.17
N LEU A 290 -10.49 -16.00 12.05
CA LEU A 290 -10.91 -16.36 10.70
C LEU A 290 -10.02 -17.44 10.07
N VAL A 291 -8.70 -17.38 10.29
CA VAL A 291 -7.74 -18.33 9.71
C VAL A 291 -7.81 -19.71 10.40
N GLN A 292 -7.97 -19.75 11.73
CA GLN A 292 -7.97 -21.01 12.48
C GLN A 292 -9.10 -21.98 12.09
N PRO A 293 -10.34 -21.54 11.83
CA PRO A 293 -11.36 -22.39 11.21
C PRO A 293 -10.94 -23.01 9.88
N LEU A 294 -10.24 -22.27 9.01
CA LEU A 294 -9.77 -22.75 7.71
C LEU A 294 -8.70 -23.84 7.86
N ILE A 295 -7.73 -23.63 8.76
CA ILE A 295 -6.71 -24.63 9.09
C ILE A 295 -7.37 -25.94 9.57
N ARG A 296 -8.27 -25.85 10.56
CA ARG A 296 -8.99 -27.03 11.07
C ARG A 296 -9.78 -27.73 9.98
N ARG A 297 -10.41 -26.96 9.10
CA ARG A 297 -11.20 -27.48 7.99
C ARG A 297 -10.31 -28.21 6.98
N PHE A 298 -9.16 -27.63 6.64
CA PHE A 298 -8.18 -28.25 5.77
C PHE A 298 -7.73 -29.60 6.35
N ASP A 299 -7.26 -29.63 7.60
CA ASP A 299 -6.72 -30.84 8.22
C ASP A 299 -7.78 -31.96 8.30
N GLN A 300 -9.03 -31.63 8.65
CA GLN A 300 -10.13 -32.59 8.66
C GLN A 300 -10.36 -33.25 7.29
N LEU A 301 -10.35 -32.45 6.22
CA LEU A 301 -10.56 -32.96 4.86
C LEU A 301 -9.32 -33.70 4.34
N TRP A 302 -8.13 -33.20 4.69
CA TRP A 302 -6.85 -33.82 4.37
C TRP A 302 -6.77 -35.24 4.94
N ASP A 303 -7.13 -35.42 6.21
CA ASP A 303 -7.14 -36.71 6.88
C ASP A 303 -8.20 -37.65 6.31
N ALA A 304 -9.41 -37.16 6.03
CA ALA A 304 -10.45 -37.95 5.39
C ALA A 304 -10.05 -38.44 3.98
N ALA A 305 -9.29 -37.64 3.23
CA ALA A 305 -8.79 -38.05 1.92
C ALA A 305 -7.80 -39.22 2.00
N ARG A 306 -7.04 -39.35 3.11
CA ARG A 306 -6.13 -40.49 3.34
C ARG A 306 -6.89 -41.80 3.52
N GLU A 307 -8.03 -41.75 4.22
CA GLU A 307 -8.88 -42.92 4.44
C GLU A 307 -9.50 -43.40 3.12
N GLN A 308 -9.86 -42.47 2.23
CA GLN A 308 -10.42 -42.78 0.90
C GLN A 308 -9.38 -43.31 -0.10
N GLN A 309 -8.09 -43.13 0.16
CA GLN A 309 -6.98 -43.65 -0.68
C GLN A 309 -6.43 -45.00 -0.18
N SER A 310 -6.80 -45.45 1.02
CA SER A 310 -6.30 -46.72 1.57
C SER A 310 -6.88 -47.93 0.80
N PRO A 311 -6.06 -48.92 0.40
CA PRO A 311 -6.49 -50.09 -0.38
C PRO A 311 -7.46 -51.03 0.36
N ASN A 312 -7.76 -50.75 1.64
CA ASN A 312 -8.77 -51.45 2.45
C ASN A 312 -10.18 -50.83 2.36
N GLY A 313 -10.38 -49.81 1.52
CA GLY A 313 -11.73 -49.41 1.12
C GLY A 313 -12.40 -50.60 0.43
N ARG A 314 -13.38 -51.22 1.11
CA ARG A 314 -14.17 -52.37 0.61
C ARG A 314 -14.37 -52.27 -0.91
N PRO A 315 -13.97 -53.29 -1.70
CA PRO A 315 -14.34 -53.32 -3.11
C PRO A 315 -15.87 -53.29 -3.21
N ASP A 316 -16.33 -52.40 -4.08
CA ASP A 316 -17.74 -52.22 -4.43
C ASP A 316 -18.30 -53.55 -4.97
N PRO A 317 -19.30 -54.20 -4.31
CA PRO A 317 -19.84 -55.48 -4.76
C PRO A 317 -20.60 -55.40 -6.10
N ASP A 318 -20.87 -54.19 -6.61
CA ASP A 318 -21.64 -53.99 -7.84
C ASP A 318 -20.79 -53.78 -9.10
N GLY A 319 -19.45 -53.73 -8.99
CA GLY A 319 -18.55 -53.55 -10.15
C GLY A 319 -18.39 -54.77 -11.06
N LEU A 320 -18.94 -55.94 -10.68
CA LEU A 320 -18.76 -57.20 -11.39
C LEU A 320 -20.02 -57.71 -12.12
N ARG A 321 -21.10 -56.92 -12.17
CA ARG A 321 -22.37 -57.34 -12.80
C ARG A 321 -22.60 -56.90 -14.24
N THR A 322 -21.68 -56.16 -14.86
CA THR A 322 -21.88 -55.60 -16.21
C THR A 322 -20.97 -56.15 -17.31
N LEU A 323 -20.18 -57.20 -17.06
CA LEU A 323 -19.31 -57.81 -18.08
C LEU A 323 -19.49 -59.33 -18.23
N THR A 324 -20.73 -59.84 -18.20
CA THR A 324 -21.05 -61.16 -18.77
C THR A 324 -22.47 -61.15 -19.34
N ASN A 325 -22.67 -60.48 -20.47
CA ASN A 325 -23.77 -60.80 -21.40
C ASN A 325 -23.19 -60.69 -22.81
N GLY A 326 -22.34 -61.66 -23.16
CA GLY A 326 -22.06 -61.98 -24.55
C GLY A 326 -23.28 -62.71 -25.14
N PRO A 327 -23.63 -62.47 -26.42
CA PRO A 327 -24.79 -63.08 -27.04
C PRO A 327 -24.51 -64.58 -27.30
N ASP A 328 -25.38 -65.44 -26.77
CA ASP A 328 -25.37 -66.87 -27.05
C ASP A 328 -25.84 -67.11 -28.49
N PRO A 329 -25.11 -67.88 -29.32
CA PRO A 329 -25.57 -68.26 -30.64
C PRO A 329 -26.37 -69.58 -30.58
N ALA A 330 -27.51 -69.59 -31.28
CA ALA A 330 -28.31 -70.74 -31.77
C ALA A 330 -29.69 -70.93 -31.11
N GLY A 331 -30.73 -70.95 -31.97
CA GLY A 331 -31.99 -71.63 -31.68
C GLY A 331 -33.27 -71.02 -32.23
N ALA A 332 -33.41 -70.88 -33.55
CA ALA A 332 -34.63 -71.09 -34.36
C ALA A 332 -34.43 -70.57 -35.79
#